data_AF-B0NM82-F1
#
_entry.id   AF-B0NM82-F1
#
_cell.length_a   1.000
_cell.length_b   1.000
_cell.length_c   1.000
_cell.angle_alpha   90.00
_cell.angle_beta   90.00
_cell.angle_gamma   90.00
#
_symmetry.space_group_name_H-M   'P 1'
#
loop_
_entity.id
_entity.type
_entity.pdbx_description
1 polymer ?
#
loop_
_entity_poly.entity_id
_entity_poly.type
_entity_poly.pdbx_seq_one_letter_code
_entity_poly.pdbx_strand_id
1 'polypeptide(L)'
;MKGLTIKQENFCNYYIESGNASDAYRRAYSSKKMKDKQVWEESCKLLSNPKVAQRVKELQEEQKNKSDITKERILQELSGIAFSSIASMHNTWIERKEFDELSDKEKSAIKSISTKILKKNIGTSDAPEIVDVEYVKIELYDKIKAIERICKMLGFDEPTEIEMNTSKPISVEEAKKLIERL
;
A
#
# COMPACT_ATOMS: atom_id res chain seq x y z
N MET A 1 11.06 36.16 11.76
CA MET A 1 10.25 35.39 10.79
C MET A 1 8.94 34.97 11.46
N LYS A 2 7.76 35.23 10.85
CA LYS A 2 6.48 34.72 11.37
C LYS A 2 6.40 33.21 11.11
N GLY A 3 6.29 32.42 12.18
CA GLY A 3 6.10 30.97 12.14
C GLY A 3 4.74 30.55 11.58
N LEU A 4 4.52 29.24 11.44
CA LEU A 4 3.23 28.68 11.05
C LEU A 4 2.15 29.08 12.06
N THR A 5 0.94 29.30 11.56
CA THR A 5 -0.24 29.44 12.44
C THR A 5 -0.65 28.08 12.99
N ILE A 6 -1.38 28.07 14.11
CA ILE A 6 -1.92 26.84 14.72
C ILE A 6 -2.73 26.01 13.70
N LYS A 7 -3.52 26.67 12.84
CA LYS A 7 -4.30 25.97 11.81
C LYS A 7 -3.42 25.32 10.76
N GLN A 8 -2.33 25.97 10.36
CA GLN A 8 -1.38 25.40 9.40
C GLN A 8 -0.59 24.25 10.00
N GLU A 9 -0.20 24.35 11.27
CA GLU A 9 0.46 23.25 11.98
C GLU A 9 -0.48 22.04 12.10
N ASN A 10 -1.74 22.27 12.48
CA ASN A 10 -2.76 21.21 12.54
C ASN A 10 -2.99 20.58 11.16
N PHE A 11 -3.03 21.38 10.09
CA PHE A 11 -3.11 20.87 8.73
C PHE A 11 -1.95 19.93 8.40
N CYS A 12 -0.72 20.31 8.73
CA CYS A 12 0.45 19.46 8.52
C CYS A 12 0.29 18.12 9.26
N ASN A 13 -0.05 18.14 10.55
CA ASN A 13 -0.23 16.93 11.35
C ASN A 13 -1.32 16.01 10.78
N TYR A 14 -2.48 16.55 10.42
CA TYR A 14 -3.56 15.75 9.83
C TYR A 14 -3.22 15.21 8.45
N TYR A 15 -2.43 15.94 7.66
CA TYR A 15 -1.98 15.49 6.35
C TYR A 15 -1.02 14.30 6.46
N ILE A 16 -0.11 14.31 7.45
CA ILE A 16 0.79 13.19 7.72
C ILE A 16 0.01 11.95 8.18
N GLU A 17 -1.06 12.14 8.95
CA GLU A 17 -1.92 11.06 9.42
C GLU A 17 -2.73 10.40 8.27
N SER A 18 -3.35 11.20 7.39
CA SER A 18 -4.30 10.69 6.40
C SER A 18 -3.75 10.57 4.97
N GLY A 19 -2.64 11.23 4.65
CA GLY A 19 -2.12 11.37 3.28
C GLY A 19 -3.02 12.19 2.35
N ASN A 20 -4.12 12.76 2.85
CA ASN A 20 -5.15 13.44 2.05
C ASN A 20 -5.26 14.92 2.44
N ALA A 21 -4.90 15.80 1.50
CA ALA A 21 -4.89 17.25 1.73
C ALA A 21 -6.30 17.81 2.01
N SER A 22 -7.32 17.35 1.29
CA SER A 22 -8.70 17.81 1.48
C SER A 22 -9.24 17.43 2.87
N ASP A 23 -8.96 16.21 3.33
CA ASP A 23 -9.34 15.76 4.67
C ASP A 23 -8.62 16.57 5.76
N ALA A 24 -7.30 16.72 5.63
CA ALA A 24 -6.49 17.51 6.54
C ALA A 24 -6.98 18.97 6.65
N TYR A 25 -7.37 19.56 5.52
CA TYR A 25 -7.92 20.92 5.48
C TYR A 25 -9.25 21.03 6.23
N ARG A 26 -10.16 20.08 6.04
CA ARG A 26 -11.46 20.08 6.74
C ARG A 26 -11.29 20.03 8.25
N ARG A 27 -10.36 19.19 8.72
CA ARG A 27 -10.04 19.03 10.15
C ARG A 27 -9.39 20.27 10.74
N ALA A 28 -8.49 20.93 10.00
CA ALA A 28 -7.74 22.09 10.49
C ALA A 28 -8.52 23.42 10.44
N TYR A 29 -9.38 23.60 9.42
CA TYR A 29 -10.05 24.88 9.15
C TYR A 29 -11.56 24.86 9.41
N SER A 30 -12.13 23.73 9.88
CA SER A 30 -13.57 23.58 10.17
C SER A 30 -14.45 24.03 8.99
N SER A 31 -14.12 23.56 7.79
CA SER A 31 -14.70 24.03 6.52
C SER A 31 -16.09 23.45 6.21
N LYS A 32 -16.93 23.23 7.23
CA LYS A 32 -18.28 22.63 7.08
C LYS A 32 -19.21 23.37 6.12
N LYS A 33 -18.95 24.67 5.88
CA LYS A 33 -19.72 25.51 4.95
C LYS A 33 -19.11 25.62 3.54
N MET A 34 -17.93 25.06 3.30
CA MET A 34 -17.25 25.11 2.01
C MET A 34 -17.66 23.92 1.14
N LYS A 35 -17.83 24.16 -0.16
CA LYS A 35 -18.04 23.10 -1.16
C LYS A 35 -16.76 22.27 -1.33
N ASP A 36 -16.90 21.00 -1.70
CA ASP A 36 -15.77 20.08 -1.83
C ASP A 36 -14.69 20.56 -2.80
N LYS A 37 -15.09 21.12 -3.95
CA LYS A 37 -14.16 21.73 -4.91
C LYS A 37 -13.31 22.84 -4.28
N GLN A 38 -13.94 23.69 -3.47
CA GLN A 38 -13.25 24.80 -2.80
C GLN A 38 -12.28 24.29 -1.73
N VAL A 39 -12.66 23.24 -0.98
CA VAL A 39 -11.76 22.59 -0.02
C VAL A 39 -10.54 22.01 -0.73
N TRP A 40 -10.75 21.32 -1.86
CA TRP A 40 -9.66 20.74 -2.64
C TRP A 40 -8.69 21.83 -3.13
N GLU A 41 -9.20 22.88 -3.78
CA GLU A 41 -8.38 24.00 -4.30
C GLU A 41 -7.57 24.67 -3.18
N GLU A 42 -8.20 25.00 -2.06
CA GLU A 42 -7.52 25.65 -0.92
C GLU A 42 -6.51 24.71 -0.25
N SER A 43 -6.81 23.41 -0.15
CA SER A 43 -5.88 22.43 0.40
C SER A 43 -4.63 22.28 -0.47
N CYS A 44 -4.78 22.27 -1.80
CA CYS A 44 -3.65 22.21 -2.75
C CYS A 44 -2.79 23.47 -2.67
N LYS A 45 -3.42 24.66 -2.62
CA LYS A 45 -2.71 25.93 -2.42
C LYS A 45 -1.94 25.94 -1.11
N LEU A 46 -2.57 25.46 -0.03
CA LEU A 46 -1.96 25.44 1.29
C LEU A 46 -0.77 24.47 1.34
N LEU A 47 -0.91 23.28 0.76
CA LEU A 47 0.18 22.30 0.67
C LEU A 47 1.37 22.84 -0.15
N SER A 48 1.09 23.65 -1.17
CA SER A 48 2.12 24.31 -2.00
C SER A 48 2.78 25.52 -1.33
N ASN A 49 2.28 25.98 -0.16
CA ASN A 49 2.90 27.08 0.56
C ASN A 49 4.29 26.66 1.06
N PRO A 50 5.37 27.42 0.78
CA PRO A 50 6.74 27.00 1.12
C PRO A 50 6.95 26.60 2.58
N LYS A 51 6.31 27.30 3.53
CA LYS A 51 6.46 27.00 4.97
C LYS A 51 5.71 25.72 5.37
N VAL A 52 4.54 25.50 4.79
CA VAL A 52 3.74 24.29 5.02
C VAL A 52 4.42 23.09 4.38
N ALA A 53 4.86 23.22 3.13
CA ALA A 53 5.61 22.18 2.42
C ALA A 53 6.88 21.78 3.18
N GLN A 54 7.63 22.76 3.70
CA GLN A 54 8.80 22.51 4.52
C GLN A 54 8.43 21.76 5.82
N ARG A 55 7.39 22.19 6.53
CA ARG A 55 6.95 21.54 7.77
C ARG A 55 6.44 20.11 7.55
N VAL A 56 5.69 19.88 6.47
CA VAL A 56 5.27 18.54 6.07
C VAL A 56 6.48 17.65 5.82
N LYS A 57 7.50 18.15 5.13
CA LYS A 57 8.74 17.40 4.87
C LYS A 57 9.47 17.06 6.18
N GLU A 58 9.56 17.99 7.12
CA GLU A 58 10.13 17.75 8.45
C GLU A 58 9.37 16.64 9.19
N LEU A 59 8.04 16.69 9.23
CA LEU A 59 7.22 15.68 9.88
C LEU A 59 7.32 14.30 9.20
N GLN A 60 7.41 14.26 7.86
CA GLN A 60 7.66 13.02 7.13
C GLN A 60 9.02 12.43 7.50
N GLU A 61 10.04 13.28 7.66
CA GLU A 61 11.39 12.85 8.06
C GLU A 61 11.42 12.40 9.52
N GLU A 62 10.71 13.08 10.43
CA GLU A 62 10.52 12.63 11.82
C GLU A 62 9.82 11.26 11.88
N GLN A 63 8.74 11.07 11.11
CA GLN A 63 8.03 9.78 11.06
C GLN A 63 8.91 8.69 10.47
N LYS A 64 9.66 9.00 9.40
CA LYS A 64 10.66 8.10 8.82
C LYS A 64 11.76 7.76 9.83
N ASN A 65 12.19 8.69 10.68
CA ASN A 65 13.21 8.41 11.69
C ASN A 65 12.66 7.60 12.88
N LYS A 66 11.36 7.72 13.18
CA LYS A 66 10.67 6.91 14.19
C LYS A 66 10.36 5.50 13.72
N SER A 67 10.23 5.28 12.41
CA SER A 67 9.98 3.97 11.82
C SER A 67 11.27 3.40 11.22
N ASP A 68 11.61 2.13 11.44
CA ASP A 68 12.71 1.48 10.69
C ASP A 68 12.35 1.18 9.21
N ILE A 69 11.32 1.84 8.67
CA ILE A 69 10.79 1.65 7.33
C ILE A 69 11.40 2.69 6.38
N THR A 70 12.42 2.29 5.64
CA THR A 70 13.02 3.09 4.56
C THR A 70 12.55 2.61 3.19
N LYS A 71 12.75 3.44 2.14
CA LYS A 71 12.45 3.02 0.76
C LYS A 71 13.26 1.77 0.39
N GLU A 72 14.49 1.71 0.86
CA GLU A 72 15.42 0.60 0.67
C GLU A 72 14.91 -0.66 1.38
N ARG A 73 14.41 -0.55 2.62
CA ARG A 73 13.79 -1.66 3.37
C ARG A 73 12.56 -2.21 2.64
N ILE A 74 11.68 -1.32 2.16
CA ILE A 74 10.48 -1.71 1.39
C ILE A 74 10.90 -2.42 0.09
N LEU A 75 11.89 -1.87 -0.62
CA LEU A 75 12.38 -2.45 -1.87
C LEU A 75 13.00 -3.83 -1.64
N GLN A 76 13.76 -4.01 -0.55
CA GLN A 76 14.32 -5.30 -0.15
C GLN A 76 13.23 -6.34 0.11
N GLU A 77 12.17 -5.95 0.81
CA GLU A 77 11.04 -6.83 1.12
C GLU A 77 10.26 -7.24 -0.14
N LEU A 78 9.90 -6.26 -0.98
CA LEU A 78 9.23 -6.51 -2.25
C LEU A 78 10.10 -7.36 -3.18
N SER A 79 11.42 -7.17 -3.17
CA SER A 79 12.37 -7.96 -3.98
C SER A 79 12.40 -9.42 -3.51
N GLY A 80 12.30 -9.67 -2.19
CA GLY A 80 12.15 -11.01 -1.65
C GLY A 80 10.97 -11.75 -2.27
N ILE A 81 9.81 -11.10 -2.35
CA ILE A 81 8.61 -11.66 -2.99
C ILE A 81 8.80 -11.79 -4.51
N ALA A 82 9.25 -10.72 -5.17
CA ALA A 82 9.37 -10.64 -6.63
C ALA A 82 10.33 -11.69 -7.21
N PHE A 83 11.39 -12.03 -6.49
CA PHE A 83 12.41 -12.97 -6.94
C PHE A 83 12.39 -14.30 -6.17
N SER A 84 11.38 -14.53 -5.33
CA SER A 84 11.18 -15.80 -4.64
C SER A 84 10.92 -16.96 -5.61
N SER A 85 11.30 -18.17 -5.21
CA SER A 85 10.99 -19.39 -5.94
C SER A 85 10.68 -20.51 -4.97
N ILE A 86 9.59 -21.26 -5.19
CA ILE A 86 9.25 -22.40 -4.34
C ILE A 86 10.35 -23.46 -4.36
N ALA A 87 11.08 -23.58 -5.48
CA ALA A 87 12.18 -24.53 -5.62
C ALA A 87 13.33 -24.24 -4.65
N SER A 88 13.51 -22.98 -4.20
CA SER A 88 14.58 -22.67 -3.25
C SER A 88 14.27 -23.16 -1.83
N MET A 89 12.99 -23.42 -1.52
CA MET A 89 12.53 -23.96 -0.23
C MET A 89 12.59 -25.49 -0.16
N HIS A 90 13.20 -26.13 -1.15
CA HIS A 90 13.28 -27.57 -1.30
C HIS A 90 14.74 -28.04 -1.41
N ASN A 91 15.06 -29.15 -0.73
CA ASN A 91 16.32 -29.87 -0.88
C ASN A 91 16.30 -30.74 -2.15
N THR A 92 15.14 -31.37 -2.41
CA THR A 92 14.88 -32.15 -3.63
C THR A 92 13.47 -31.87 -4.12
N TRP A 93 13.06 -32.46 -5.26
CA TRP A 93 11.68 -32.35 -5.74
C TRP A 93 10.63 -32.76 -4.69
N ILE A 94 10.99 -33.66 -3.76
CA ILE A 94 10.09 -34.19 -2.72
C ILE A 94 10.40 -33.60 -1.35
N GLU A 95 11.68 -33.50 -1.01
CA GLU A 95 12.14 -33.12 0.32
C GLU A 95 12.25 -31.59 0.43
N ARG A 96 11.54 -31.03 1.41
CA ARG A 96 11.57 -29.60 1.73
C ARG A 96 12.79 -29.30 2.59
N LYS A 97 13.27 -28.06 2.54
CA LYS A 97 14.20 -27.58 3.58
C LYS A 97 13.46 -27.50 4.91
N GLU A 98 14.20 -27.66 6.00
CA GLU A 98 13.67 -27.34 7.32
C GLU A 98 13.34 -25.86 7.40
N PHE A 99 12.25 -25.53 8.10
CA PHE A 99 11.75 -24.15 8.13
C PHE A 99 12.78 -23.17 8.70
N ASP A 100 13.56 -23.60 9.69
CA ASP A 100 14.59 -22.78 10.32
C ASP A 100 15.78 -22.52 9.38
N GLU A 101 16.04 -23.41 8.42
CA GLU A 101 17.10 -23.27 7.41
C GLU A 101 16.73 -22.31 6.27
N LEU A 102 15.47 -21.90 6.16
CA LEU A 102 15.05 -20.90 5.18
C LEU A 102 15.64 -19.54 5.54
N SER A 103 16.16 -18.84 4.54
CA SER A 103 16.61 -17.46 4.68
C SER A 103 15.43 -16.52 4.98
N ASP A 104 15.71 -15.36 5.59
CA ASP A 104 14.67 -14.35 5.88
C ASP A 104 13.90 -13.93 4.62
N LYS A 105 14.56 -13.89 3.45
CA LYS A 105 13.93 -13.59 2.16
C LYS A 105 12.97 -14.67 1.70
N GLU A 106 13.30 -15.93 1.97
CA GLU A 106 12.42 -17.06 1.64
C GLU A 106 11.22 -17.06 2.58
N LYS A 107 11.45 -16.86 3.88
CA LYS A 107 10.37 -16.75 4.88
C LYS A 107 9.41 -15.59 4.56
N SER A 108 9.93 -14.42 4.16
CA SER A 108 9.08 -13.26 3.85
C SER A 108 8.22 -13.42 2.60
N ALA A 109 8.61 -14.32 1.68
CA ALA A 109 7.81 -14.61 0.50
C ALA A 109 6.62 -15.53 0.77
N ILE A 110 6.58 -16.22 1.93
CA ILE A 110 5.53 -17.17 2.28
C ILE A 110 4.26 -16.41 2.71
N LYS A 111 3.17 -16.67 2.00
CA LYS A 111 1.84 -16.16 2.32
C LYS A 111 1.12 -17.05 3.33
N SER A 112 1.22 -18.37 3.17
CA SER A 112 0.67 -19.32 4.15
C SER A 112 1.30 -20.70 4.03
N ILE A 113 1.26 -21.45 5.14
CA ILE A 113 1.62 -22.87 5.22
C ILE A 113 0.44 -23.62 5.84
N SER A 114 0.00 -24.70 5.20
CA SER A 114 -1.05 -25.59 5.69
C SER A 114 -0.55 -27.02 5.71
N THR A 115 -0.64 -27.66 6.88
CA THR A 115 -0.20 -29.03 7.10
C THR A 115 -1.39 -29.93 7.45
N LYS A 116 -1.41 -31.16 6.93
CA LYS A 116 -2.35 -32.21 7.34
C LYS A 116 -1.68 -33.57 7.28
N ILE A 117 -2.02 -34.43 8.23
CA ILE A 117 -1.54 -35.81 8.27
C ILE A 117 -2.72 -36.73 7.90
N LEU A 118 -2.52 -37.60 6.91
CA LEU A 118 -3.52 -38.59 6.49
C LEU A 118 -2.97 -40.00 6.73
N LYS A 119 -3.78 -40.86 7.33
CA LYS A 119 -3.48 -42.29 7.44
C LYS A 119 -3.79 -42.99 6.13
N LYS A 120 -2.79 -43.62 5.52
CA LYS A 120 -2.93 -44.38 4.29
C LYS A 120 -2.54 -45.83 4.54
N ASN A 121 -3.40 -46.75 4.13
CA ASN A 121 -3.01 -48.16 4.05
C ASN A 121 -2.18 -48.34 2.77
N ILE A 122 -0.91 -48.69 2.92
CA ILE A 122 -0.02 -49.08 1.81
C ILE A 122 0.14 -50.60 1.68
N GLY A 123 -0.39 -51.36 2.66
CA GLY A 123 -0.47 -52.80 2.64
C GLY A 123 -1.71 -53.31 1.91
N THR A 124 -2.01 -54.60 2.06
CA THR A 124 -3.19 -55.23 1.44
C THR A 124 -4.41 -55.16 2.37
N SER A 125 -5.57 -55.58 1.88
CA SER A 125 -6.77 -55.69 2.72
C SER A 125 -6.59 -56.71 3.85
N ASP A 126 -5.86 -57.80 3.59
CA ASP A 126 -5.65 -58.90 4.54
C ASP A 126 -4.46 -58.67 5.48
N ALA A 127 -3.54 -57.77 5.10
CA ALA A 127 -2.39 -57.35 5.91
C ALA A 127 -2.21 -55.82 5.78
N PRO A 128 -3.02 -55.02 6.50
CA PRO A 128 -2.96 -53.57 6.40
C PRO A 128 -1.67 -53.01 7.01
N GLU A 129 -1.04 -52.08 6.31
CA GLU A 129 0.11 -51.30 6.77
C GLU A 129 -0.27 -49.83 6.75
N ILE A 130 -0.63 -49.29 7.91
CA ILE A 130 -1.08 -47.90 8.05
C ILE A 130 0.13 -47.00 8.24
N VAL A 131 0.36 -46.09 7.30
CA VAL A 131 1.39 -45.06 7.37
C VAL A 131 0.76 -43.67 7.45
N ASP A 132 1.40 -42.78 8.20
CA ASP A 132 1.06 -41.37 8.25
C ASP A 132 1.70 -40.65 7.07
N VAL A 133 0.88 -40.02 6.22
CA VAL A 133 1.31 -39.22 5.08
C VAL A 133 1.09 -37.76 5.40
N GLU A 134 2.18 -37.01 5.51
CA GLU A 134 2.14 -35.57 5.71
C GLU A 134 1.98 -34.84 4.37
N TYR A 135 0.98 -33.97 4.29
CA TYR A 135 0.80 -33.02 3.21
C TYR A 135 1.11 -31.62 3.72
N VAL A 136 2.03 -30.94 3.06
CA VAL A 136 2.35 -29.54 3.32
C VAL A 136 2.06 -28.75 2.06
N LYS A 137 1.13 -27.80 2.17
CA LYS A 137 0.82 -26.83 1.12
C LYS A 137 1.46 -25.50 1.51
N ILE A 138 2.34 -25.00 0.65
CA ILE A 138 2.97 -23.69 0.78
C ILE A 138 2.39 -22.78 -0.29
N GLU A 139 1.87 -21.62 0.12
CA GLU A 139 1.45 -20.56 -0.79
C GLU A 139 2.40 -19.37 -0.66
N LEU A 140 2.87 -18.84 -1.79
CA LEU A 140 3.70 -17.63 -1.83
C LEU A 140 2.84 -16.39 -2.10
N TYR A 141 3.36 -15.21 -1.75
CA TYR A 141 2.75 -13.95 -2.15
C TYR A 141 2.79 -13.74 -3.67
N ASP A 142 1.93 -12.85 -4.16
CA ASP A 142 1.81 -12.55 -5.59
C ASP A 142 3.05 -11.82 -6.11
N LYS A 143 3.86 -12.55 -6.85
CA LYS A 143 5.10 -12.06 -7.47
C LYS A 143 4.85 -10.89 -8.42
N ILE A 144 3.78 -10.93 -9.22
CA ILE A 144 3.53 -9.90 -10.24
C ILE A 144 3.19 -8.58 -9.54
N LYS A 145 2.37 -8.62 -8.49
CA LYS A 145 2.06 -7.41 -7.70
C LYS A 145 3.30 -6.80 -7.06
N ALA A 146 4.23 -7.62 -6.57
CA ALA A 146 5.48 -7.10 -6.02
C ALA A 146 6.32 -6.39 -7.11
N ILE A 147 6.45 -7.01 -8.29
CA ILE A 147 7.16 -6.42 -9.45
C ILE A 147 6.51 -5.10 -9.87
N GLU A 148 5.19 -5.05 -10.04
CA GLU A 148 4.47 -3.81 -10.38
C GLU A 148 4.75 -2.68 -9.38
N ARG A 149 4.77 -2.98 -8.07
CA ARG A 149 5.09 -1.98 -7.05
C ARG A 149 6.52 -1.51 -7.15
N ILE A 150 7.47 -2.41 -7.43
CA ILE A 150 8.88 -2.07 -7.65
C ILE A 150 9.02 -1.16 -8.88
N CYS A 151 8.40 -1.50 -10.01
CA CYS A 151 8.45 -0.69 -11.23
C CYS A 151 7.92 0.73 -10.99
N LYS A 152 6.82 0.87 -10.26
CA LYS A 152 6.28 2.18 -9.83
C LYS A 152 7.23 2.95 -8.93
N MET A 153 7.87 2.29 -7.97
CA MET A 153 8.81 2.93 -7.05
C MET A 153 10.09 3.40 -7.74
N LEU A 154 10.56 2.66 -8.76
CA LEU A 154 11.77 2.96 -9.52
C LEU A 154 11.53 3.83 -10.76
N GLY A 155 10.28 4.08 -11.12
CA GLY A 155 9.92 4.90 -12.28
C GLY A 155 10.14 4.20 -13.62
N PHE A 156 10.01 2.87 -13.66
CA PHE A 156 10.04 2.11 -14.93
C PHE A 156 8.72 2.18 -15.69
N ASP A 157 7.61 2.42 -14.98
CA ASP A 157 6.30 2.58 -15.59
C ASP A 157 6.18 3.94 -16.27
N GLU A 158 5.46 3.99 -17.40
CA GLU A 158 5.07 5.25 -18.03
C GLU A 158 4.23 6.12 -17.07
N PRO A 159 4.36 7.46 -17.14
CA PRO A 159 3.53 8.35 -16.35
C PRO A 159 2.05 8.06 -16.59
N THR A 160 1.31 7.78 -15.52
CA THR A 160 -0.14 7.55 -15.64
C THR A 160 -0.84 8.88 -15.92
N GLU A 161 -1.48 9.00 -17.09
CA GLU A 161 -2.36 10.13 -17.40
C GLU A 161 -3.59 10.07 -16.49
N ILE A 162 -3.80 11.10 -15.69
CA ILE A 162 -5.00 11.23 -14.86
C ILE A 162 -5.99 12.11 -15.64
N GLU A 163 -6.95 11.50 -16.32
CA GLU A 163 -8.09 12.22 -16.88
C GLU A 163 -8.94 12.78 -15.73
N MET A 164 -8.78 14.07 -15.45
CA MET A 164 -9.69 14.79 -14.58
C MET A 164 -10.98 15.02 -15.36
N ASN A 165 -12.02 14.22 -15.09
CA ASN A 165 -13.39 14.51 -15.53
C ASN A 165 -13.88 15.80 -14.85
N THR A 166 -13.49 16.95 -15.39
CA THR A 166 -14.17 18.21 -15.10
C THR A 166 -15.57 18.06 -15.66
N SER A 167 -16.58 18.08 -14.80
CA SER A 167 -17.98 18.12 -15.21
C SER A 167 -18.12 19.16 -16.32
N LYS A 168 -18.70 18.75 -17.46
CA LYS A 168 -18.91 19.62 -18.62
C LYS A 168 -19.47 20.95 -18.13
N PRO A 169 -18.92 22.10 -18.55
CA PRO A 169 -19.51 23.39 -18.22
C PRO A 169 -20.97 23.35 -18.64
N ILE A 170 -21.87 23.67 -17.71
CA ILE A 170 -23.31 23.80 -17.95
C ILE A 170 -23.49 24.72 -19.15
N SER A 171 -24.30 24.29 -20.11
CA SER A 171 -24.57 25.11 -21.30
C SER A 171 -25.29 26.40 -20.90
N VAL A 172 -25.14 27.46 -21.70
CA VAL A 172 -25.80 28.75 -21.44
C VAL A 172 -27.33 28.59 -21.36
N GLU A 173 -27.92 27.69 -22.15
CA GLU A 173 -29.34 27.31 -22.07
C GLU A 173 -29.71 26.70 -20.71
N GLU A 174 -28.91 25.78 -20.20
CA GLU A 174 -29.17 25.11 -18.92
C GLU A 174 -28.99 26.07 -17.73
N ALA A 175 -28.01 26.98 -17.81
CA ALA A 175 -27.83 28.03 -16.81
C ALA A 175 -29.03 28.99 -16.77
N LYS A 176 -29.55 29.39 -17.95
CA LYS A 176 -30.75 30.24 -18.06
C LYS A 176 -31.99 29.55 -17.45
N LYS A 177 -32.21 28.28 -17.76
CA LYS A 177 -33.34 27.50 -17.19
C LYS A 177 -33.26 27.35 -15.67
N LEU A 178 -32.05 27.34 -15.10
CA LEU A 178 -31.86 27.25 -13.66
C LEU A 178 -32.16 28.58 -12.95
N ILE A 179 -31.81 29.70 -13.61
CA ILE A 179 -32.09 31.06 -13.12
C ILE A 179 -33.59 31.38 -13.19
N GLU A 180 -34.29 30.91 -14.23
CA GLU A 180 -35.75 31.06 -14.34
C GLU A 180 -36.56 30.21 -13.34
N ARG A 181 -35.93 29.23 -12.70
CA ARG A 181 -36.54 28.35 -11.68
C ARG A 181 -36.32 28.81 -10.24
N LEU A 182 -35.56 29.90 -10.03
CA LEU A 182 -35.33 30.55 -8.73
C LEU A 182 -36.20 31.79 -8.59
#